data_AF-A0A8B6HP59-F1
#
_entry.id   AF-A0A8B6HP59-F1
#
_cell.length_a   1.000
_cell.length_b   1.000
_cell.length_c   1.000
_cell.angle_alpha   90.00
_cell.angle_beta   90.00
_cell.angle_gamma   90.00
#
_symmetry.space_group_name_H-M   'P 1'
#
loop_
_entity.id
_entity.type
_entity.pdbx_description
1 polymer ?
#
loop_
_entity_poly.entity_id
_entity_poly.type
_entity_poly.pdbx_seq_one_letter_code
_entity_poly.pdbx_strand_id
1 'polypeptide(L)'
;MNGKSEIRQRDINHGAGNGKIPNGHKDEDEDNKKDNESNKTPSKIDQIQDTCTTCCIPCLTSHNPLPEYPSRIQRLGHAFMLPLHGNVATYLQFTVVCVQLWIIIYSLTHGQALPGGNLFSLLILFIGCAIGGYLISLIRLPPLLGMLIVGVLLRNIPGVNTVGESIDSKWKIALTVILTRAGLGLDIVKLRKLSWAVLRLAFLPCTCEIITVGIASHFILGFPWIWSLMLGCILGALSPAVTVPSLVNLQDRQYGVEKGIPTMLLAAGGLDNVLCVTGFSVFMGIIFSEGDLAVTIVKGPLGVFVGIIYGFVAGIFLWYIPSKDSVSNDY
;
A
#
# COMPACT_ATOMS: atom_id res chain seq x y z
N MET A 1 -9.03 -8.32 49.15
CA MET A 1 -8.05 -8.77 50.16
C MET A 1 -6.86 -9.33 49.39
N ASN A 2 -5.82 -8.50 49.20
CA ASN A 2 -4.52 -8.60 49.88
C ASN A 2 -3.72 -9.84 49.44
N GLY A 3 -2.50 -9.75 48.90
CA GLY A 3 -1.61 -8.61 48.68
C GLY A 3 -0.16 -9.09 48.49
N LYS A 4 0.66 -8.17 47.94
CA LYS A 4 2.11 -7.92 48.20
C LYS A 4 3.15 -8.98 47.76
N SER A 5 4.13 -8.62 46.90
CA SER A 5 5.43 -7.92 47.18
C SER A 5 6.45 -8.93 47.79
N GLU A 6 7.76 -9.04 47.48
CA GLU A 6 8.82 -8.16 46.98
C GLU A 6 10.12 -9.00 46.75
N ILE A 7 11.00 -8.50 45.86
CA ILE A 7 12.48 -8.35 45.98
C ILE A 7 13.38 -9.55 46.37
N ARG A 8 14.43 -9.78 45.55
CA ARG A 8 15.78 -10.10 46.07
C ARG A 8 16.91 -9.66 45.12
N GLN A 9 17.62 -8.60 45.54
CA GLN A 9 18.97 -8.21 45.11
C GLN A 9 20.02 -9.31 45.38
N ARG A 10 21.09 -9.34 44.58
CA ARG A 10 22.39 -9.90 44.99
C ARG A 10 23.50 -8.89 44.73
N ASP A 11 24.19 -8.59 45.80
CA ASP A 11 25.38 -7.77 45.92
C ASP A 11 26.67 -8.52 45.52
N ILE A 12 27.59 -7.75 44.93
CA ILE A 12 28.98 -7.47 45.36
C ILE A 12 29.83 -8.65 45.86
N ASN A 13 30.99 -8.86 45.21
CA ASN A 13 32.16 -9.40 45.89
C ASN A 13 33.45 -8.64 45.52
N HIS A 14 34.15 -8.24 46.58
CA HIS A 14 35.46 -7.59 46.66
C HIS A 14 36.60 -8.53 46.24
N GLY A 15 37.67 -7.95 45.69
CA GLY A 15 39.01 -8.54 45.64
C GLY A 15 40.06 -7.43 45.72
N ALA A 16 40.65 -7.25 46.90
CA ALA A 16 41.78 -6.35 47.15
C ALA A 16 43.10 -7.15 47.08
N GLY A 17 44.15 -6.54 46.51
CA GLY A 17 45.52 -7.08 46.49
C GLY A 17 46.53 -5.96 46.23
N ASN A 18 47.47 -5.80 47.15
CA ASN A 18 48.33 -4.64 47.40
C ASN A 18 49.79 -4.95 46.98
N GLY A 19 50.60 -3.97 46.55
CA GLY A 19 52.07 -4.13 46.55
C GLY A 19 52.96 -3.34 45.56
N LYS A 20 53.46 -2.17 46.03
CA LYS A 20 54.83 -1.60 45.97
C LYS A 20 55.68 -1.52 44.66
N ILE A 21 56.10 -0.28 44.38
CA ILE A 21 57.26 0.28 43.59
C ILE A 21 58.56 0.12 44.46
N PRO A 22 59.86 0.03 43.98
CA PRO A 22 60.55 1.11 43.23
C PRO A 22 61.84 0.87 42.37
N ASN A 23 62.18 1.94 41.60
CA ASN A 23 63.49 2.44 41.07
C ASN A 23 64.30 1.57 40.06
N GLY A 24 65.04 2.06 39.05
CA GLY A 24 65.37 3.40 38.53
C GLY A 24 66.68 3.35 37.68
N HIS A 25 66.75 4.09 36.56
CA HIS A 25 67.96 4.62 35.86
C HIS A 25 67.47 5.48 34.66
N LYS A 26 67.68 6.81 34.52
CA LYS A 26 68.91 7.61 34.28
C LYS A 26 69.60 7.22 32.95
N ASP A 27 69.89 8.08 31.96
CA ASP A 27 70.16 9.53 31.89
C ASP A 27 70.01 10.09 30.43
N GLU A 28 69.86 11.43 30.31
CA GLU A 28 70.45 12.38 29.31
C GLU A 28 70.11 12.22 27.79
N ASP A 29 69.69 13.21 26.99
CA ASP A 29 70.29 14.54 26.70
C ASP A 29 69.30 15.56 26.06
N GLU A 30 69.45 16.80 26.52
CA GLU A 30 69.41 18.12 25.86
C GLU A 30 68.74 18.37 24.48
N ASP A 31 67.86 19.38 24.48
CA ASP A 31 67.84 20.54 23.59
C ASP A 31 68.55 20.44 22.22
N ASN A 32 67.78 20.13 21.15
CA ASN A 32 67.94 20.78 19.84
C ASN A 32 66.94 20.24 18.79
N LYS A 33 65.81 20.95 18.58
CA LYS A 33 65.25 21.23 17.24
C LYS A 33 63.94 22.01 17.34
N LYS A 34 64.07 23.33 17.54
CA LYS A 34 63.25 24.24 16.76
C LYS A 34 63.82 24.28 15.34
N ASP A 35 62.95 24.53 14.38
CA ASP A 35 63.27 24.91 12.99
C ASP A 35 63.58 23.74 12.04
N ASN A 36 62.52 23.06 11.56
CA ASN A 36 62.36 22.75 10.14
C ASN A 36 61.00 22.10 9.84
N GLU A 37 59.97 22.93 9.65
CA GLU A 37 58.84 22.54 8.79
C GLU A 37 58.49 23.72 7.88
N SER A 38 59.34 23.87 6.85
CA SER A 38 59.11 24.73 5.70
C SER A 38 58.04 24.10 4.79
N ASN A 39 56.93 24.83 4.65
CA ASN A 39 56.11 24.96 3.44
C ASN A 39 55.47 23.70 2.84
N LYS A 40 54.25 23.37 3.30
CA LYS A 40 53.19 22.91 2.39
C LYS A 40 52.15 24.03 2.26
N THR A 41 52.09 24.66 1.10
CA THR A 41 50.98 25.52 0.68
C THR A 41 49.66 24.77 0.82
N PRO A 42 48.62 25.34 1.48
CA PRO A 42 47.33 24.68 1.62
C PRO A 42 46.72 24.45 0.24
N SER A 43 46.23 23.24 -0.01
CA SER A 43 45.58 22.92 -1.27
C SER A 43 44.25 23.67 -1.33
N LYS A 44 43.83 24.11 -2.53
CA LYS A 44 42.51 24.76 -2.74
C LYS A 44 41.33 23.91 -2.24
N ILE A 45 41.52 22.60 -2.10
CA ILE A 45 40.52 21.65 -1.63
C ILE A 45 40.33 21.77 -0.11
N ASP A 46 41.42 21.93 0.65
CA ASP A 46 41.37 22.09 2.11
C ASP A 46 40.68 23.41 2.52
N GLN A 47 40.94 24.49 1.77
CA GLN A 47 40.29 25.78 2.01
C GLN A 47 38.78 25.76 1.73
N ILE A 48 38.33 25.02 0.70
CA ILE A 48 36.90 24.87 0.39
C ILE A 48 36.23 24.00 1.45
N GLN A 49 36.93 22.96 1.93
CA GLN A 49 36.44 22.07 2.98
C GLN A 49 36.25 22.83 4.30
N ASP A 50 37.21 23.66 4.70
CA ASP A 50 37.14 24.51 5.91
C ASP A 50 36.07 25.61 5.82
N THR A 51 35.85 26.16 4.62
CA THR A 51 34.77 27.14 4.40
C THR A 51 33.40 26.48 4.51
N CYS A 52 33.27 25.23 4.06
CA CYS A 52 32.04 24.44 4.13
C CYS A 52 31.71 24.01 5.57
N THR A 53 32.70 23.56 6.35
CA THR A 53 32.52 23.25 7.78
C THR A 53 32.17 24.50 8.58
N THR A 54 32.85 25.63 8.35
CA THR A 54 32.55 26.89 9.06
C THR A 54 31.13 27.40 8.80
N CYS A 55 30.60 27.15 7.60
CA CYS A 55 29.24 27.51 7.22
C CYS A 55 28.16 26.59 7.84
N CYS A 56 28.51 25.34 8.19
CA CYS A 56 27.59 24.35 8.75
C CYS A 56 27.56 24.30 10.28
N ILE A 57 28.54 24.89 10.99
CA ILE A 57 28.59 24.97 12.46
C ILE A 57 27.31 25.56 13.11
N PRO A 58 26.67 26.63 12.56
CA PRO A 58 25.44 27.19 13.14
C PRO A 58 24.25 26.22 13.13
N CYS A 59 24.29 25.21 12.26
CA CYS A 59 23.20 24.25 12.06
C CYS A 59 23.48 22.89 12.72
N LEU A 60 24.63 22.68 13.37
CA LEU A 60 25.04 21.38 13.90
C LEU A 60 24.57 21.19 15.35
N THR A 61 23.77 20.15 15.59
CA THR A 61 23.22 19.79 16.92
C THR A 61 24.31 19.62 17.98
N SER A 62 25.53 19.25 17.58
CA SER A 62 26.68 19.06 18.47
C SER A 62 27.20 20.36 19.11
N HIS A 63 26.94 21.54 18.53
CA HIS A 63 27.45 22.82 19.04
C HIS A 63 26.39 23.66 19.78
N ASN A 64 25.12 23.23 19.80
CA ASN A 64 24.03 23.99 20.42
C ASN A 64 23.09 23.06 21.22
N PRO A 65 23.50 22.53 22.39
CA PRO A 65 22.64 21.68 23.21
C PRO A 65 21.47 22.48 23.82
N LEU A 66 20.30 21.84 23.95
CA LEU A 66 19.10 22.45 24.55
C LEU A 66 19.32 22.76 26.04
N PRO A 67 18.87 23.92 26.55
CA PRO A 67 18.84 24.20 27.99
C PRO A 67 17.79 23.33 28.71
N GLU A 68 17.97 23.14 30.02
CA GLU A 68 17.24 22.19 30.89
C GLU A 68 15.71 22.41 30.92
N TYR A 69 15.21 23.58 30.50
CA TYR A 69 13.78 23.90 30.30
C TYR A 69 13.53 24.66 28.98
N PRO A 70 13.34 23.98 27.83
CA PRO A 70 13.19 24.65 26.54
C PRO A 70 11.73 24.99 26.20
N SER A 71 11.52 26.18 25.64
CA SER A 71 10.22 26.62 25.10
C SER A 71 9.84 25.85 23.81
N ARG A 72 8.54 25.81 23.45
CA ARG A 72 8.06 25.11 22.24
C ARG A 72 8.73 25.57 20.94
N ILE A 73 9.12 26.84 20.87
CA ILE A 73 9.78 27.45 19.70
C ILE A 73 11.25 26.99 19.61
N GLN A 74 11.94 26.87 20.75
CA GLN A 74 13.32 26.37 20.80
C GLN A 74 13.41 24.89 20.46
N ARG A 75 12.42 24.08 20.86
CA ARG A 75 12.31 22.67 20.42
C ARG A 75 12.09 22.53 18.91
N LEU A 76 11.31 23.43 18.31
CA LEU A 76 11.06 23.42 16.86
C LEU A 76 12.32 23.82 16.07
N GLY A 77 13.06 24.83 16.55
CA GLY A 77 14.35 25.22 15.97
C GLY A 77 15.40 24.12 16.05
N HIS A 78 15.46 23.40 17.17
CA HIS A 78 16.39 22.28 17.38
C HIS A 78 16.03 21.04 16.53
N ALA A 79 14.73 20.81 16.28
CA ALA A 79 14.26 19.77 15.36
C ALA A 79 14.67 20.01 13.89
N PHE A 80 15.07 21.24 13.54
CA PHE A 80 15.55 21.62 12.21
C PHE A 80 17.10 21.64 12.11
N MET A 81 17.82 21.35 13.21
CA MET A 81 19.28 21.23 13.20
C MET A 81 19.74 19.85 12.69
N LEU A 82 20.95 19.81 12.14
CA LEU A 82 21.56 18.63 11.52
C LEU A 82 22.34 17.80 12.57
N PRO A 83 22.20 16.45 12.61
CA PRO A 83 21.31 15.61 11.81
C PRO A 83 19.85 15.77 12.23
N LEU A 84 18.97 15.96 11.24
CA LEU A 84 17.53 16.06 11.46
C LEU A 84 17.06 14.82 12.23
N HIS A 85 16.54 15.00 13.44
CA HIS A 85 16.04 13.93 14.30
C HIS A 85 14.55 14.14 14.61
N GLY A 86 13.83 13.03 14.75
CA GLY A 86 12.40 13.02 15.08
C GLY A 86 11.48 13.08 13.86
N ASN A 87 10.18 13.26 14.13
CA ASN A 87 9.14 13.10 13.10
C ASN A 87 9.28 14.07 11.92
N VAL A 88 9.81 15.28 12.15
CA VAL A 88 10.04 16.29 11.10
C VAL A 88 11.09 15.83 10.09
N ALA A 89 12.16 15.19 10.56
CA ALA A 89 13.19 14.59 9.72
C ALA A 89 12.61 13.51 8.81
N THR A 90 11.78 12.64 9.36
CA THR A 90 11.12 11.56 8.63
C THR A 90 10.18 12.09 7.56
N TYR A 91 9.37 13.11 7.86
CA TYR A 91 8.50 13.74 6.85
C TYR A 91 9.28 14.45 5.76
N LEU A 92 10.37 15.15 6.11
CA LEU A 92 11.25 15.80 5.14
C LEU A 92 11.92 14.78 4.22
N GLN A 93 12.47 13.71 4.79
CA GLN A 93 13.11 12.63 4.03
C GLN A 93 12.12 11.93 3.09
N PHE A 94 10.90 11.62 3.57
CA PHE A 94 9.86 11.04 2.72
C PHE A 94 9.50 11.97 1.56
N THR A 95 9.37 13.28 1.83
CA THR A 95 9.08 14.28 0.80
C THR A 95 10.19 14.35 -0.25
N VAL A 96 11.46 14.34 0.18
CA VAL A 96 12.62 14.34 -0.73
C VAL A 96 12.65 13.09 -1.61
N VAL A 97 12.39 11.90 -1.03
CA VAL A 97 12.32 10.65 -1.79
C VAL A 97 11.18 10.66 -2.82
N CYS A 98 9.99 11.13 -2.43
CA CYS A 98 8.87 11.27 -3.37
C CYS A 98 9.16 12.24 -4.52
N VAL A 99 9.83 13.36 -4.23
CA VAL A 99 10.24 14.33 -5.26
C VAL A 99 11.29 13.73 -6.19
N GLN A 100 12.28 13.02 -5.66
CA GLN A 100 13.29 12.34 -6.47
C GLN A 100 12.68 11.27 -7.38
N LEU A 101 11.76 10.46 -6.86
CA LEU A 101 11.01 9.49 -7.66
C LEU A 101 10.21 10.17 -8.78
N TRP A 102 9.57 11.30 -8.50
CA TRP A 102 8.84 12.07 -9.51
C TRP A 102 9.77 12.64 -10.59
N ILE A 103 10.94 13.13 -10.22
CA ILE A 103 11.96 13.64 -11.16
C ILE A 103 12.46 12.53 -12.08
N ILE A 104 12.70 11.32 -11.55
CA ILE A 104 13.12 10.15 -12.34
C ILE A 104 12.02 9.77 -13.34
N ILE A 105 10.76 9.72 -12.90
CA ILE A 105 9.60 9.42 -13.76
C ILE A 105 9.40 10.49 -14.84
N TYR A 106 9.56 11.77 -14.49
CA TYR A 106 9.51 12.89 -15.41
C TYR A 106 10.63 12.81 -16.46
N SER A 107 11.85 12.50 -16.02
CA SER A 107 13.01 12.36 -16.90
C SER A 107 12.93 11.15 -17.84
N LEU A 108 12.19 10.10 -17.47
CA LEU A 108 11.99 8.92 -18.31
C LEU A 108 10.82 9.07 -19.28
N THR A 109 9.76 9.77 -18.87
CA THR A 109 8.47 9.74 -19.59
C THR A 109 8.13 11.05 -20.30
N HIS A 110 8.98 12.09 -20.16
CA HIS A 110 8.96 13.40 -20.82
C HIS A 110 7.55 13.94 -21.18
N GLY A 111 6.96 13.50 -22.30
CA GLY A 111 5.63 13.91 -22.77
C GLY A 111 4.44 13.56 -21.85
N GLN A 112 4.50 12.46 -21.08
CA GLN A 112 3.35 12.01 -20.28
C GLN A 112 3.26 12.62 -18.88
N ALA A 113 4.30 13.34 -18.44
CA ALA A 113 4.37 13.98 -17.12
C ALA A 113 4.07 15.50 -17.17
N LEU A 114 3.88 16.06 -18.37
CA LEU A 114 3.42 17.44 -18.58
C LEU A 114 1.93 17.60 -18.22
N PRO A 115 1.44 18.84 -17.98
CA PRO A 115 0.02 19.10 -17.80
C PRO A 115 -0.78 18.62 -19.01
N GLY A 116 -1.67 17.64 -18.80
CA GLY A 116 -2.42 16.94 -19.84
C GLY A 116 -1.85 15.57 -20.26
N GLY A 117 -0.70 15.17 -19.72
CA GLY A 117 -0.15 13.83 -19.85
C GLY A 117 -0.74 12.85 -18.81
N ASN A 118 -0.79 11.55 -19.16
CA ASN A 118 -1.44 10.51 -18.35
C ASN A 118 -0.89 10.42 -16.90
N LEU A 119 0.43 10.57 -16.71
CA LEU A 119 1.03 10.47 -15.37
C LEU A 119 0.71 11.66 -14.48
N PHE A 120 0.70 12.87 -15.05
CA PHE A 120 0.26 14.07 -14.35
C PHE A 120 -1.20 13.94 -13.91
N SER A 121 -2.04 13.40 -14.80
CA SER A 121 -3.44 13.16 -14.54
C SER A 121 -3.68 12.11 -13.44
N LEU A 122 -2.89 11.03 -13.44
CA LEU A 122 -2.91 10.02 -12.39
C LEU A 122 -2.46 10.58 -11.03
N LEU A 123 -1.46 11.47 -11.01
CA LEU A 123 -1.03 12.13 -9.77
C LEU A 123 -2.14 13.02 -9.20
N ILE A 124 -2.74 13.87 -10.03
CA ILE A 124 -3.87 14.73 -9.61
C ILE A 124 -5.04 13.87 -9.13
N LEU A 125 -5.39 12.81 -9.87
CA LEU A 125 -6.44 11.88 -9.47
C LEU A 125 -6.11 11.24 -8.12
N PHE A 126 -4.88 10.78 -7.90
CA PHE A 126 -4.46 10.14 -6.66
C PHE A 126 -4.55 11.10 -5.47
N ILE A 127 -3.97 12.30 -5.59
CA ILE A 127 -4.01 13.33 -4.55
C ILE A 127 -5.46 13.75 -4.28
N GLY A 128 -6.23 13.99 -5.34
CA GLY A 128 -7.65 14.33 -5.26
C GLY A 128 -8.44 13.25 -4.51
N CYS A 129 -8.30 11.99 -4.90
CA CYS A 129 -8.96 10.86 -4.24
C CYS A 129 -8.54 10.72 -2.77
N ALA A 130 -7.27 10.94 -2.44
CA ALA A 130 -6.79 10.91 -1.05
C ALA A 130 -7.44 12.02 -0.21
N ILE A 131 -7.49 13.25 -0.72
CA ILE A 131 -8.14 14.39 -0.05
C ILE A 131 -9.64 14.17 0.06
N GLY A 132 -10.31 13.79 -1.03
CA GLY A 132 -11.75 13.54 -1.06
C GLY A 132 -12.15 12.41 -0.12
N GLY A 133 -11.40 11.31 -0.12
CA GLY A 133 -11.60 10.20 0.80
C GLY A 133 -11.41 10.61 2.27
N TYR A 134 -10.39 11.41 2.57
CA TYR A 134 -10.17 11.95 3.91
C TYR A 134 -11.32 12.88 4.34
N LEU A 135 -11.73 13.83 3.49
CA LEU A 135 -12.83 14.76 3.77
C LEU A 135 -14.15 14.04 4.06
N ILE A 136 -14.50 13.02 3.26
CA ILE A 136 -15.72 12.23 3.51
C ILE A 136 -15.58 11.36 4.76
N SER A 137 -14.36 10.89 5.07
CA SER A 137 -14.09 10.17 6.31
C SER A 137 -14.32 11.04 7.57
N LEU A 138 -14.13 12.36 7.50
CA LEU A 138 -14.44 13.28 8.62
C LEU A 138 -15.95 13.27 8.95
N ILE A 139 -16.80 13.06 7.94
CA ILE A 139 -18.26 12.98 8.08
C ILE A 139 -18.72 11.56 8.46
N ARG A 140 -17.78 10.65 8.81
CA ARG A 140 -18.02 9.22 9.13
C ARG A 140 -18.66 8.41 7.99
N LEU A 141 -18.53 8.87 6.76
CA LEU A 141 -18.97 8.14 5.57
C LEU A 141 -17.80 7.32 4.98
N PRO A 142 -18.09 6.25 4.20
CA PRO A 142 -17.05 5.46 3.57
C PRO A 142 -16.16 6.31 2.66
N PRO A 143 -14.82 6.27 2.80
CA PRO A 143 -13.88 7.09 2.01
C PRO A 143 -14.05 6.95 0.49
N LEU A 144 -14.51 5.79 0.03
CA LEU A 144 -14.76 5.50 -1.38
C LEU A 144 -15.78 6.46 -2.02
N LEU A 145 -16.76 6.95 -1.24
CA LEU A 145 -17.71 7.94 -1.72
C LEU A 145 -16.99 9.25 -2.08
N GLY A 146 -16.01 9.67 -1.27
CA GLY A 146 -15.19 10.85 -1.56
C GLY A 146 -14.31 10.67 -2.78
N MET A 147 -13.71 9.48 -2.94
CA MET A 147 -12.94 9.13 -4.13
C MET A 147 -13.80 9.15 -5.40
N LEU A 148 -15.04 8.65 -5.32
CA LEU A 148 -16.01 8.66 -6.41
C LEU A 148 -16.40 10.10 -6.81
N ILE A 149 -16.75 10.93 -5.82
CA ILE A 149 -17.11 12.34 -6.06
C ILE A 149 -15.98 13.08 -6.75
N VAL A 150 -14.74 12.89 -6.32
CA VAL A 150 -13.57 13.49 -6.97
C VAL A 150 -13.45 13.03 -8.42
N GLY A 151 -13.61 11.74 -8.70
CA GLY A 151 -13.61 11.23 -10.08
C GLY A 151 -14.69 11.87 -10.95
N VAL A 152 -15.91 12.02 -10.41
CA VAL A 152 -17.02 12.70 -11.11
C VAL A 152 -16.68 14.18 -11.35
N LEU A 153 -16.14 14.89 -10.36
CA LEU A 153 -15.79 16.30 -10.51
C LEU A 153 -14.67 16.51 -11.55
N LEU A 154 -13.62 15.68 -11.52
CA LEU A 154 -12.52 15.76 -12.47
C LEU A 154 -12.95 15.49 -13.92
N ARG A 155 -14.04 14.75 -14.13
CA ARG A 155 -14.60 14.45 -15.46
C ARG A 155 -15.61 15.49 -15.96
N ASN A 156 -16.28 16.22 -15.06
CA ASN A 156 -17.39 17.10 -15.41
C ASN A 156 -17.06 18.61 -15.35
N ILE A 157 -15.95 19.01 -14.73
CA ILE A 157 -15.58 20.43 -14.62
C ILE A 157 -14.82 20.88 -15.89
N PRO A 158 -15.40 21.79 -16.71
CA PRO A 158 -14.75 22.31 -17.90
C PRO A 158 -13.47 23.08 -17.50
N GLY A 159 -12.31 22.61 -17.97
CA GLY A 159 -10.98 23.11 -17.60
C GLY A 159 -10.07 22.08 -16.94
N VAL A 160 -10.64 21.04 -16.31
CA VAL A 160 -9.90 19.92 -15.69
C VAL A 160 -10.09 18.61 -16.48
N ASN A 161 -11.01 18.57 -17.44
CA ASN A 161 -11.31 17.38 -18.25
C ASN A 161 -10.11 16.77 -18.98
N THR A 162 -9.06 17.55 -19.29
CA THR A 162 -7.79 17.05 -19.85
C THR A 162 -7.14 15.99 -18.94
N VAL A 163 -7.39 16.05 -17.63
CA VAL A 163 -6.97 15.05 -16.64
C VAL A 163 -7.82 13.78 -16.71
N GLY A 164 -9.14 13.92 -16.90
CA GLY A 164 -10.07 12.79 -16.94
C GLY A 164 -10.08 11.99 -18.25
N GLU A 165 -9.65 12.58 -19.38
CA GLU A 165 -9.61 11.91 -20.69
C GLU A 165 -8.29 11.21 -20.99
N SER A 166 -7.19 11.64 -20.38
CA SER A 166 -5.85 11.09 -20.63
C SER A 166 -5.55 9.80 -19.86
N ILE A 167 -6.44 9.36 -18.96
CA ILE A 167 -6.28 8.14 -18.18
C ILE A 167 -6.70 6.93 -19.02
N ASP A 168 -5.70 6.27 -19.58
CA ASP A 168 -5.90 5.06 -20.38
C ASP A 168 -6.50 3.92 -19.53
N SER A 169 -7.49 3.21 -20.07
CA SER A 169 -8.18 2.07 -19.41
C SER A 169 -7.29 0.85 -19.20
N LYS A 170 -6.01 0.92 -19.60
CA LYS A 170 -5.00 -0.15 -19.44
C LYS A 170 -4.63 -0.46 -17.99
N TRP A 171 -4.93 0.42 -17.03
CA TRP A 171 -4.58 0.26 -15.62
C TRP A 171 -5.52 -0.68 -14.81
N LYS A 172 -6.01 -1.76 -15.44
CA LYS A 172 -6.76 -2.84 -14.74
C LYS A 172 -5.90 -3.61 -13.72
N ILE A 173 -4.59 -3.34 -13.68
CA ILE A 173 -3.61 -3.93 -12.75
C ILE A 173 -4.05 -3.75 -11.29
N ALA A 174 -4.68 -2.63 -10.93
CA ALA A 174 -5.15 -2.40 -9.56
C ALA A 174 -6.20 -3.42 -9.12
N LEU A 175 -7.18 -3.72 -9.99
CA LEU A 175 -8.19 -4.74 -9.71
C LEU A 175 -7.55 -6.13 -9.61
N THR A 176 -6.60 -6.43 -10.50
CA THR A 176 -5.83 -7.69 -10.44
C THR A 176 -5.09 -7.81 -9.10
N VAL A 177 -4.37 -6.78 -8.66
CA VAL A 177 -3.63 -6.81 -7.38
C VAL A 177 -4.56 -7.02 -6.18
N ILE A 178 -5.71 -6.33 -6.14
CA ILE A 178 -6.68 -6.48 -5.05
C ILE A 178 -7.25 -7.91 -5.02
N LEU A 179 -7.63 -8.46 -6.18
CA LEU A 179 -8.17 -9.82 -6.29
C LEU A 179 -7.11 -10.89 -5.98
N THR A 180 -5.87 -10.71 -6.45
CA THR A 180 -4.75 -11.60 -6.12
C THR A 180 -4.49 -11.60 -4.62
N ARG A 181 -4.45 -10.43 -3.97
CA ARG A 181 -4.32 -10.33 -2.51
C ARG A 181 -5.47 -11.02 -1.78
N ALA A 182 -6.71 -10.86 -2.27
CA ALA A 182 -7.88 -11.54 -1.72
C ALA A 182 -7.71 -13.07 -1.76
N GLY A 183 -7.29 -13.61 -2.91
CA GLY A 183 -7.09 -15.03 -3.13
C GLY A 183 -5.99 -15.62 -2.24
N LEU A 184 -4.89 -14.89 -2.04
CA LEU A 184 -3.80 -15.29 -1.15
C LEU A 184 -4.20 -15.30 0.34
N GLY A 185 -5.23 -14.54 0.72
CA GLY A 185 -5.77 -14.50 2.09
C GLY A 185 -6.73 -15.65 2.45
N LEU A 186 -7.01 -16.57 1.52
CA LEU A 186 -7.98 -17.65 1.72
C LEU A 186 -7.39 -18.85 2.48
N ASP A 187 -8.11 -19.31 3.51
CA ASP A 187 -7.84 -20.57 4.20
C ASP A 187 -8.53 -21.74 3.47
N ILE A 188 -7.75 -22.47 2.66
CA ILE A 188 -8.26 -23.58 1.83
C ILE A 188 -8.84 -24.73 2.67
N VAL A 189 -8.34 -24.95 3.90
CA VAL A 189 -8.79 -26.05 4.77
C VAL A 189 -10.19 -25.75 5.29
N LYS A 190 -10.43 -24.50 5.74
CA LYS A 190 -11.77 -24.05 6.14
C LYS A 190 -12.71 -23.96 4.93
N LEU A 191 -12.21 -23.47 3.79
CA LEU A 191 -13.01 -23.35 2.58
C LEU A 191 -13.53 -24.71 2.10
N ARG A 192 -12.70 -25.75 2.12
CA ARG A 192 -13.13 -27.11 1.75
C ARG A 192 -14.26 -27.62 2.65
N LYS A 193 -14.17 -27.38 3.96
CA LYS A 193 -15.22 -27.75 4.94
C LYS A 193 -16.52 -26.98 4.70
N LEU A 194 -16.43 -25.73 4.26
CA LEU A 194 -17.57 -24.83 4.02
C LEU A 194 -18.01 -24.77 2.55
N SER A 195 -17.45 -25.60 1.67
CA SER A 195 -17.64 -25.54 0.22
C SER A 195 -19.12 -25.53 -0.20
N TRP A 196 -19.95 -26.35 0.44
CA TRP A 196 -21.39 -26.36 0.18
C TRP A 196 -22.09 -25.06 0.59
N ALA A 197 -21.69 -24.47 1.72
CA ALA A 197 -22.22 -23.19 2.17
C ALA A 197 -21.78 -22.05 1.23
N VAL A 198 -20.52 -22.06 0.76
CA VAL A 198 -19.98 -21.11 -0.21
C VAL A 198 -20.77 -21.16 -1.52
N LEU A 199 -21.01 -22.35 -2.07
CA LEU A 199 -21.79 -22.50 -3.30
C LEU A 199 -23.22 -22.01 -3.14
N ARG A 200 -23.89 -22.37 -2.04
CA ARG A 200 -25.24 -21.87 -1.77
C ARG A 200 -25.28 -20.35 -1.64
N LEU A 201 -24.32 -19.77 -0.94
CA LEU A 201 -24.23 -18.33 -0.72
C LEU A 201 -23.87 -17.55 -2.00
N ALA A 202 -23.08 -18.14 -2.89
CA ALA A 202 -22.70 -17.51 -4.15
C ALA A 202 -23.81 -17.58 -5.21
N PHE A 203 -24.40 -18.75 -5.42
CA PHE A 203 -25.32 -18.94 -6.56
C PHE A 203 -26.76 -18.56 -6.23
N LEU A 204 -27.27 -18.91 -5.04
CA LEU A 204 -28.69 -18.78 -4.75
C LEU A 204 -29.12 -17.31 -4.58
N PRO A 205 -28.49 -16.50 -3.70
CA PRO A 205 -28.83 -15.09 -3.55
C PRO A 205 -28.60 -14.32 -4.84
N CYS A 206 -27.46 -14.54 -5.49
CA CYS A 206 -27.08 -13.85 -6.73
C CYS A 206 -28.11 -14.08 -7.85
N THR A 207 -28.51 -15.34 -8.08
CA THR A 207 -29.52 -15.65 -9.11
C THR A 207 -30.86 -15.02 -8.75
N CYS A 208 -31.27 -15.08 -7.48
CA CYS A 208 -32.49 -14.42 -7.02
C CYS A 208 -32.44 -12.89 -7.23
N GLU A 209 -31.29 -12.26 -6.97
CA GLU A 209 -31.08 -10.83 -7.16
C GLU A 209 -31.15 -10.44 -8.64
N ILE A 210 -30.45 -11.16 -9.52
CA ILE A 210 -30.48 -10.95 -10.97
C ILE A 210 -31.91 -11.03 -11.51
N ILE A 211 -32.66 -12.07 -11.12
CA ILE A 211 -34.05 -12.26 -11.56
C ILE A 211 -34.94 -11.14 -11.01
N THR A 212 -34.81 -10.81 -9.73
CA THR A 212 -35.63 -9.77 -9.09
C THR A 212 -35.39 -8.41 -9.73
N VAL A 213 -34.13 -8.04 -9.93
CA VAL A 213 -33.74 -6.79 -10.61
C VAL A 213 -34.20 -6.81 -12.07
N GLY A 214 -34.10 -7.94 -12.76
CA GLY A 214 -34.58 -8.07 -14.14
C GLY A 214 -36.09 -7.88 -14.26
N ILE A 215 -36.87 -8.51 -13.39
CA ILE A 215 -38.33 -8.33 -13.33
C ILE A 215 -38.66 -6.86 -13.01
N ALA A 216 -38.04 -6.30 -11.98
CA ALA A 216 -38.27 -4.92 -11.57
C ALA A 216 -37.91 -3.94 -12.70
N SER A 217 -36.79 -4.14 -13.38
CA SER A 217 -36.35 -3.26 -14.48
C SER A 217 -37.28 -3.32 -15.68
N HIS A 218 -37.83 -4.50 -16.00
CA HIS A 218 -38.83 -4.63 -17.06
C HIS A 218 -40.09 -3.81 -16.74
N PHE A 219 -40.63 -3.94 -15.53
CA PHE A 219 -41.88 -3.29 -15.15
C PHE A 219 -41.75 -1.81 -14.78
N ILE A 220 -40.63 -1.39 -14.19
CA ILE A 220 -40.40 -0.01 -13.75
C ILE A 220 -39.88 0.86 -14.90
N LEU A 221 -38.91 0.36 -15.67
CA LEU A 221 -38.22 1.13 -16.71
C LEU A 221 -38.73 0.82 -18.12
N GLY A 222 -39.56 -0.21 -18.29
CA GLY A 222 -40.07 -0.63 -19.60
C GLY A 222 -39.03 -1.30 -20.50
N PHE A 223 -37.91 -1.75 -19.94
CA PHE A 223 -36.82 -2.37 -20.72
C PHE A 223 -37.21 -3.77 -21.21
N PRO A 224 -36.80 -4.19 -22.43
CA PRO A 224 -37.03 -5.56 -22.88
C PRO A 224 -36.34 -6.59 -21.97
N TRP A 225 -36.91 -7.79 -21.86
CA TRP A 225 -36.44 -8.83 -20.92
C TRP A 225 -34.93 -9.08 -20.92
N ILE A 226 -34.31 -9.16 -22.11
CA ILE A 226 -32.87 -9.45 -22.23
C ILE A 226 -32.03 -8.29 -21.69
N TRP A 227 -32.41 -7.05 -21.96
CA TRP A 227 -31.76 -5.85 -21.42
C TRP A 227 -31.93 -5.75 -19.91
N SER A 228 -33.12 -6.10 -19.41
CA SER A 228 -33.42 -6.11 -17.98
C SER A 228 -32.61 -7.16 -17.22
N LEU A 229 -32.48 -8.38 -17.77
CA LEU A 229 -31.65 -9.42 -17.18
C LEU A 229 -30.15 -9.08 -17.24
N MET A 230 -29.71 -8.44 -18.32
CA MET A 230 -28.36 -7.89 -18.42
C MET A 230 -28.10 -6.85 -17.32
N LEU A 231 -29.05 -5.94 -17.07
CA LEU A 231 -28.99 -4.98 -15.97
C LEU A 231 -28.98 -5.68 -14.60
N GLY A 232 -29.75 -6.76 -14.45
CA GLY A 232 -29.70 -7.65 -13.28
C GLY A 232 -28.30 -8.19 -13.00
N CYS A 233 -27.59 -8.67 -14.03
CA CYS A 233 -26.20 -9.12 -13.89
C CYS A 233 -25.23 -8.00 -13.53
N ILE A 234 -25.47 -6.76 -13.98
CA ILE A 234 -24.63 -5.60 -13.62
C ILE A 234 -24.83 -5.22 -12.16
N LEU A 235 -26.08 -5.17 -11.70
CA LEU A 235 -26.40 -4.74 -10.33
C LEU A 235 -26.17 -5.83 -9.28
N GLY A 236 -26.37 -7.10 -9.64
CA GLY A 236 -26.14 -8.23 -8.74
C GLY A 236 -24.67 -8.56 -8.50
N ALA A 237 -23.73 -8.00 -9.27
CA ALA A 237 -22.31 -8.23 -9.08
C ALA A 237 -21.80 -7.52 -7.82
N LEU A 238 -21.30 -8.26 -6.83
CA LEU A 238 -20.69 -7.61 -5.67
C LEU A 238 -19.39 -6.89 -6.06
N SER A 239 -19.12 -5.74 -5.43
CA SER A 239 -17.86 -5.01 -5.65
C SER A 239 -16.72 -5.55 -4.77
N PRO A 240 -15.67 -6.19 -5.34
CA PRO A 240 -14.53 -6.68 -4.58
C PRO A 240 -13.68 -5.54 -4.03
N ALA A 241 -13.64 -4.38 -4.71
CA ALA A 241 -12.82 -3.24 -4.30
C ALA A 241 -13.22 -2.68 -2.91
N VAL A 242 -14.47 -2.87 -2.51
CA VAL A 242 -15.01 -2.36 -1.24
C VAL A 242 -15.07 -3.45 -0.17
N THR A 243 -15.52 -4.63 -0.57
CA THR A 243 -15.78 -5.74 0.35
C THR A 243 -14.50 -6.47 0.74
N VAL A 244 -13.57 -6.70 -0.19
CA VAL A 244 -12.33 -7.43 0.07
C VAL A 244 -11.46 -6.74 1.13
N PRO A 245 -11.12 -5.44 1.04
CA PRO A 245 -10.27 -4.81 2.05
C PRO A 245 -10.91 -4.82 3.44
N SER A 246 -12.23 -4.70 3.50
CA SER A 246 -13.00 -4.74 4.75
C SER A 246 -12.95 -6.13 5.39
N LEU A 247 -13.13 -7.19 4.60
CA LEU A 247 -13.06 -8.58 5.07
C LEU A 247 -11.64 -8.98 5.48
N VAL A 248 -10.62 -8.55 4.73
CA VAL A 248 -9.21 -8.75 5.10
C VAL A 248 -8.89 -8.02 6.41
N ASN A 249 -9.34 -6.78 6.60
CA ASN A 249 -9.14 -6.04 7.85
C ASN A 249 -9.81 -6.74 9.05
N LEU A 250 -11.01 -7.30 8.86
CA LEU A 250 -11.66 -8.11 9.90
C LEU A 250 -10.88 -9.39 10.22
N GLN A 251 -10.32 -10.04 9.19
CA GLN A 251 -9.47 -11.21 9.35
C GLN A 251 -8.15 -10.89 10.09
N ASP A 252 -7.52 -9.76 9.76
CA ASP A 252 -6.31 -9.26 10.44
C ASP A 252 -6.58 -9.01 11.93
N ARG A 253 -7.80 -8.56 12.26
CA ARG A 253 -8.29 -8.36 13.64
C ARG A 253 -8.85 -9.63 14.30
N GLN A 254 -8.70 -10.81 13.68
CA GLN A 254 -9.17 -12.11 14.16
C GLN A 254 -10.70 -12.22 14.35
N TYR A 255 -11.51 -11.36 13.72
CA TYR A 255 -12.97 -11.46 13.80
C TYR A 255 -13.53 -12.55 12.86
N GLY A 256 -14.23 -13.53 13.42
CA GLY A 256 -14.94 -14.56 12.66
C GLY A 256 -14.03 -15.55 11.91
N VAL A 257 -12.72 -15.49 12.15
CA VAL A 257 -11.70 -16.32 11.48
C VAL A 257 -11.80 -17.79 11.89
N GLU A 258 -12.10 -18.07 13.16
CA GLU A 258 -12.29 -19.45 13.65
C GLU A 258 -13.43 -20.16 12.93
N LYS A 259 -14.54 -19.45 12.70
CA LYS A 259 -15.72 -19.95 11.98
C LYS A 259 -15.54 -19.92 10.46
N GLY A 260 -14.44 -19.35 9.95
CA GLY A 260 -14.16 -19.23 8.52
C GLY A 260 -15.09 -18.27 7.77
N ILE A 261 -15.74 -17.33 8.47
CA ILE A 261 -16.74 -16.42 7.88
C ILE A 261 -16.11 -15.50 6.83
N PRO A 262 -15.00 -14.76 7.10
CA PRO A 262 -14.38 -13.91 6.09
C PRO A 262 -13.92 -14.70 4.87
N THR A 263 -13.30 -15.87 5.06
CA THR A 263 -12.88 -16.76 3.97
C THR A 263 -14.06 -17.24 3.13
N MET A 264 -15.17 -17.61 3.76
CA MET A 264 -16.40 -18.03 3.07
C MET A 264 -16.99 -16.89 2.25
N LEU A 265 -17.07 -15.67 2.81
CA LEU A 265 -17.58 -14.50 2.09
C LEU A 265 -16.67 -14.08 0.93
N LEU A 266 -15.34 -14.10 1.12
CA LEU A 266 -14.38 -13.77 0.05
C LEU A 266 -14.50 -14.77 -1.12
N ALA A 267 -14.61 -16.06 -0.82
CA ALA A 267 -14.77 -17.09 -1.86
C ALA A 267 -16.16 -17.02 -2.53
N ALA A 268 -17.23 -16.83 -1.75
CA ALA A 268 -18.58 -16.71 -2.28
C ALA A 268 -18.70 -15.46 -3.17
N GLY A 269 -18.13 -14.33 -2.76
CA GLY A 269 -18.09 -13.11 -3.57
C GLY A 269 -17.28 -13.29 -4.86
N GLY A 270 -16.17 -14.03 -4.82
CA GLY A 270 -15.43 -14.36 -6.03
C GLY A 270 -16.28 -15.14 -7.06
N LEU A 271 -17.01 -16.15 -6.59
CA LEU A 271 -17.90 -16.96 -7.44
C LEU A 271 -19.13 -16.17 -7.93
N ASP A 272 -19.71 -15.33 -7.08
CA ASP A 272 -20.77 -14.37 -7.43
C ASP A 272 -20.35 -13.49 -8.61
N ASN A 273 -19.15 -12.90 -8.51
CA ASN A 273 -18.65 -12.03 -9.57
C ASN A 273 -18.39 -12.81 -10.88
N VAL A 274 -17.93 -14.06 -10.82
CA VAL A 274 -17.81 -14.94 -12.00
C VAL A 274 -19.18 -15.21 -12.62
N LEU A 275 -20.20 -15.53 -11.82
CA LEU A 275 -21.56 -15.75 -12.29
C LEU A 275 -22.11 -14.51 -13.01
N CYS A 276 -22.04 -13.35 -12.37
CA CYS A 276 -22.55 -12.09 -12.90
C CYS A 276 -21.84 -11.66 -14.19
N VAL A 277 -20.50 -11.72 -14.24
CA VAL A 277 -19.74 -11.38 -15.43
C VAL A 277 -20.02 -12.33 -16.59
N THR A 278 -20.20 -13.63 -16.30
CA THR A 278 -20.56 -14.62 -17.31
C THR A 278 -21.97 -14.37 -17.85
N GLY A 279 -22.94 -14.16 -16.97
CA GLY A 279 -24.31 -13.83 -17.35
C GLY A 279 -24.39 -12.56 -18.17
N PHE A 280 -23.71 -11.49 -17.74
CA PHE A 280 -23.58 -10.25 -18.48
C PHE A 280 -23.01 -10.48 -19.89
N SER A 281 -21.93 -11.25 -20.01
CA SER A 281 -21.30 -11.55 -21.30
C SER A 281 -22.22 -12.34 -22.23
N VAL A 282 -23.01 -13.28 -21.69
CA VAL A 282 -24.01 -14.04 -22.45
C VAL A 282 -25.13 -13.12 -22.93
N PHE A 283 -25.73 -12.31 -22.06
CA PHE A 283 -26.81 -11.41 -22.46
C PHE A 283 -26.34 -10.32 -23.43
N MET A 284 -25.16 -9.75 -23.20
CA MET A 284 -24.52 -8.80 -24.12
C MET A 284 -24.29 -9.45 -25.49
N GLY A 285 -23.80 -10.71 -25.50
CA GLY A 285 -23.66 -11.50 -26.71
C GLY A 285 -25.00 -11.67 -27.43
N ILE A 286 -26.07 -12.04 -26.73
CA ILE A 286 -27.41 -12.23 -27.32
C ILE A 286 -27.94 -10.93 -27.94
N ILE A 287 -27.70 -9.79 -27.30
CA ILE A 287 -28.19 -8.49 -27.79
C ILE A 287 -27.46 -8.04 -29.06
N PHE A 288 -26.15 -8.24 -29.13
CA PHE A 288 -25.30 -7.66 -30.18
C PHE A 288 -24.78 -8.68 -31.21
N SER A 289 -25.10 -9.97 -31.06
CA SER A 289 -24.69 -11.02 -32.01
C SER A 289 -25.66 -11.12 -33.18
N GLU A 290 -25.13 -11.00 -34.40
CA GLU A 290 -25.83 -11.37 -35.64
C GLU A 290 -25.65 -12.86 -36.00
N GLY A 291 -24.80 -13.61 -35.28
CA GLY A 291 -24.49 -15.03 -35.52
C GLY A 291 -25.34 -16.03 -34.72
N ASP A 292 -25.02 -17.34 -34.86
CA ASP A 292 -25.73 -18.44 -34.19
C ASP A 292 -25.75 -18.30 -32.66
N LEU A 293 -26.96 -18.24 -32.11
CA LEU A 293 -27.26 -18.05 -30.69
C LEU A 293 -26.54 -19.10 -29.81
N ALA A 294 -26.43 -20.34 -30.31
CA ALA A 294 -25.79 -21.44 -29.58
C ALA A 294 -24.30 -21.16 -29.33
N VAL A 295 -23.58 -20.66 -30.34
CA VAL A 295 -22.15 -20.34 -30.24
C VAL A 295 -21.92 -19.17 -29.28
N THR A 296 -22.80 -18.18 -29.29
CA THR A 296 -22.69 -16.99 -28.44
C THR A 296 -22.96 -17.30 -26.96
N ILE A 297 -23.91 -18.19 -26.66
CA ILE A 297 -24.17 -18.64 -25.29
C ILE A 297 -22.99 -19.45 -24.74
N VAL A 298 -22.39 -20.33 -25.55
CA VAL A 298 -21.26 -21.18 -25.12
C VAL A 298 -19.98 -20.39 -24.85
N LYS A 299 -19.76 -19.26 -25.55
CA LYS A 299 -18.58 -18.40 -25.34
C LYS A 299 -18.44 -17.87 -23.92
N GLY A 300 -19.57 -17.58 -23.24
CA GLY A 300 -19.55 -17.09 -21.85
C GLY A 300 -18.92 -18.11 -20.89
N PRO A 301 -19.54 -19.29 -20.69
CA PRO A 301 -18.98 -20.35 -19.86
C PRO A 301 -17.59 -20.80 -20.30
N LEU A 302 -17.31 -20.84 -21.61
CA LEU A 302 -15.98 -21.20 -22.12
C LEU A 302 -14.90 -20.26 -21.59
N GLY A 303 -15.16 -18.95 -21.53
CA GLY A 303 -14.23 -17.96 -20.97
C GLY A 303 -13.89 -18.25 -19.51
N VAL A 304 -14.89 -18.65 -18.71
CA VAL A 304 -14.68 -19.05 -17.31
C VAL A 304 -13.81 -20.30 -17.21
N PHE A 305 -14.11 -21.33 -18.01
CA PHE A 305 -13.33 -22.57 -18.03
C PHE A 305 -11.87 -22.32 -18.39
N VAL A 306 -11.61 -21.52 -19.43
CA VAL A 306 -10.24 -21.14 -19.82
C VAL A 306 -9.55 -20.36 -18.69
N GLY A 307 -10.27 -19.44 -18.04
CA GLY A 307 -9.75 -18.69 -16.89
C GLY A 307 -9.36 -19.58 -15.71
N ILE A 308 -10.18 -20.59 -15.38
CA ILE A 308 -9.89 -21.56 -14.30
C ILE A 308 -8.64 -22.38 -14.65
N ILE A 309 -8.56 -22.92 -15.87
CA ILE A 309 -7.42 -23.72 -16.32
C ILE A 309 -6.14 -22.88 -16.27
N TYR A 310 -6.17 -21.68 -16.85
CA TYR A 310 -5.03 -20.77 -16.86
C TYR A 310 -4.61 -20.38 -15.44
N GLY A 311 -5.57 -20.02 -14.57
CA GLY A 311 -5.30 -19.67 -13.17
C GLY A 311 -4.71 -20.83 -12.38
N PHE A 312 -5.18 -22.05 -12.60
CA PHE A 312 -4.64 -23.25 -11.96
C PHE A 312 -3.20 -23.54 -12.41
N VAL A 313 -2.93 -23.49 -13.72
CA VAL A 313 -1.57 -23.69 -14.27
C VAL A 313 -0.62 -22.61 -13.78
N ALA A 314 -1.01 -21.34 -13.83
CA ALA A 314 -0.22 -20.22 -13.32
C ALA A 314 0.04 -20.34 -11.80
N GLY A 315 -0.95 -20.80 -11.04
CA GLY A 315 -0.82 -21.05 -9.60
C GLY A 315 0.19 -22.15 -9.30
N ILE A 316 0.17 -23.26 -10.03
CA ILE A 316 1.18 -24.33 -9.91
C ILE A 316 2.57 -23.81 -10.25
N PHE A 317 2.69 -23.04 -11.33
CA PHE A 317 3.96 -22.45 -11.75
C PHE A 317 4.54 -21.52 -10.68
N LEU A 318 3.70 -20.66 -10.10
CA LEU A 318 4.07 -19.78 -8.97
C LEU A 318 4.36 -20.54 -7.68
N TRP A 319 3.82 -21.74 -7.50
CA TRP A 319 4.13 -22.60 -6.35
C TRP A 319 5.47 -23.33 -6.49
N TYR A 320 5.87 -23.66 -7.72
CA TYR A 320 7.10 -24.42 -7.99
C TYR A 320 8.37 -23.55 -8.01
N ILE A 321 8.28 -22.29 -8.45
CA ILE A 321 9.44 -21.39 -8.58
C ILE A 321 10.08 -20.98 -7.24
N PRO A 322 9.33 -20.69 -6.15
CA PRO A 322 9.94 -20.37 -4.88
C PRO A 322 10.65 -21.60 -4.31
N SER A 323 11.97 -21.52 -4.16
CA SER A 323 12.77 -22.53 -3.44
C SER A 323 12.25 -22.64 -2.00
N LYS A 324 12.05 -23.86 -1.52
CA LYS A 324 11.63 -24.15 -0.13
C LYS A 324 12.64 -23.67 0.94
N ASP A 325 13.80 -23.18 0.50
CA ASP A 325 14.92 -22.79 1.35
C ASP A 325 14.77 -21.40 1.99
N SER A 326 13.69 -20.67 1.71
CA SER A 326 13.43 -19.32 2.27
C SER A 326 12.56 -19.31 3.53
N VAL A 327 12.15 -20.46 4.07
CA VAL A 327 11.56 -20.54 5.42
C VAL A 327 12.70 -20.74 6.43
N SER A 328 13.65 -19.81 6.43
CA SER A 328 14.68 -19.73 7.47
C SER A 328 14.16 -18.83 8.58
N ASN A 329 13.98 -19.41 9.77
CA ASN A 329 14.01 -18.76 11.08
C ASN A 329 13.57 -17.29 11.12
N ASP A 330 12.31 -17.06 11.44
CA ASP A 330 11.97 -15.90 12.26
C ASP A 330 11.07 -16.37 13.41
N TYR A 331 11.55 -16.04 14.61
CA TYR A 331 11.01 -16.37 15.93
C TYR A 331 9.69 -15.65 16.24
#